data_AF-A0A2E3P5E4-F1
#
_entry.id   AF-A0A2E3P5E4-F1
#
_cell.length_a   1.000
_cell.length_b   1.000
_cell.length_c   1.000
_cell.angle_alpha   90.00
_cell.angle_beta   90.00
_cell.angle_gamma   90.00
#
_symmetry.space_group_name_H-M   'P 1'
#
loop_
_entity.id
_entity.type
_entity.pdbx_description
1 polymer ?
#
loop_
_entity_poly.entity_id
_entity_poly.type
_entity_poly.pdbx_seq_one_letter_code
_entity_poly.pdbx_strand_id
1 'polypeptide(L)'
;FGEARGRYPVLVGGHGTMKDDRPEKTVGSYWPYASTIFDYIKRAMPFGEAQTLTNDEVYALTAFLLNMNDVVDSSFVLDASNIGKIEMPNAKNFFDDPRPDGQTAKVAALCMKDCKPEVKVIGRAKVIDVTPDKGGVAAKAAAEAAVKAEPTQVAASAAPAGDPEAGKKVFRKCAACHVIDSAANKMGPSLKGILGRTAGSVDGFRYSKAFQAANDKGLKWTDDALKAFVVDPKDFVKDRIGADKGRTRMAFPGLRKEQDVEDLLAFMKAAGGE
;
A
#
# COMPACT_ATOMS: atom_id res chain seq x y z
N PHE A 1 -23.82 13.01 -13.13
CA PHE A 1 -23.75 14.48 -13.12
C PHE A 1 -22.57 15.05 -12.30
N GLY A 2 -21.46 14.30 -12.13
CA GLY A 2 -20.28 14.79 -11.39
C GLY A 2 -20.37 14.65 -9.87
N GLU A 3 -21.44 14.08 -9.32
CA GLU A 3 -21.69 13.75 -7.91
C GLU A 3 -20.89 12.54 -7.39
N ALA A 4 -19.99 12.00 -8.21
CA ALA A 4 -19.27 10.74 -8.02
C ALA A 4 -20.16 9.48 -7.96
N ARG A 5 -19.50 8.32 -7.96
CA ARG A 5 -20.09 7.02 -7.62
C ARG A 5 -19.17 6.33 -6.62
N GLY A 6 -19.70 5.73 -5.56
CA GLY A 6 -18.87 5.07 -4.54
C GLY A 6 -17.92 6.05 -3.84
N ARG A 7 -16.60 5.79 -3.89
CA ARG A 7 -15.56 6.66 -3.30
C ARG A 7 -14.70 7.37 -4.34
N TYR A 8 -15.17 7.45 -5.59
CA TYR A 8 -14.51 8.25 -6.61
C TYR A 8 -14.64 9.75 -6.30
N PRO A 9 -13.78 10.61 -6.87
CA PRO A 9 -13.85 12.05 -6.65
C PRO A 9 -15.16 12.67 -7.14
N VAL A 10 -15.71 13.57 -6.33
CA VAL A 10 -16.81 14.47 -6.71
C VAL A 10 -16.23 15.60 -7.56
N LEU A 11 -16.83 15.85 -8.73
CA LEU A 11 -16.39 16.84 -9.70
C LEU A 11 -17.28 18.09 -9.72
N VAL A 12 -18.51 17.99 -9.20
CA VAL A 12 -19.53 19.06 -9.20
C VAL A 12 -20.14 19.16 -7.81
N GLY A 13 -20.27 20.38 -7.27
CA GLY A 13 -20.86 20.63 -5.95
C GLY A 13 -19.91 21.34 -4.97
N GLY A 14 -20.30 21.42 -3.70
CA GLY A 14 -19.44 21.95 -2.64
C GLY A 14 -19.25 23.48 -2.59
N HIS A 15 -19.99 24.26 -3.38
CA HIS A 15 -19.96 25.72 -3.32
C HIS A 15 -20.31 26.22 -1.91
N GLY A 16 -19.52 27.16 -1.39
CA GLY A 16 -19.72 27.73 -0.05
C GLY A 16 -19.20 26.86 1.12
N THR A 17 -18.81 25.61 0.89
CA THR A 17 -18.41 24.68 1.97
C THR A 17 -16.99 24.88 2.48
N MET A 18 -16.21 25.83 1.93
CA MET A 18 -14.78 25.98 2.22
C MET A 18 -14.45 26.32 3.68
N LYS A 19 -15.44 26.75 4.46
CA LYS A 19 -15.32 27.07 5.89
C LYS A 19 -15.93 26.02 6.81
N ASP A 20 -16.55 24.97 6.25
CA ASP A 20 -17.17 23.92 7.03
C ASP A 20 -16.12 23.02 7.68
N ASP A 21 -16.49 22.29 8.72
CA ASP A 21 -15.63 21.29 9.36
C ASP A 21 -15.10 20.24 8.37
N ARG A 22 -15.90 19.96 7.31
CA ARG A 22 -15.55 19.04 6.23
C ARG A 22 -15.89 19.65 4.86
N PRO A 23 -15.00 20.47 4.29
CA PRO A 23 -15.25 21.14 3.02
C PRO A 23 -15.28 20.14 1.86
N GLU A 24 -16.17 20.37 0.90
CA GLU A 24 -16.25 19.61 -0.35
C GLU A 24 -15.55 20.37 -1.47
N LYS A 25 -14.33 19.94 -1.80
CA LYS A 25 -13.44 20.60 -2.76
C LYS A 25 -13.57 19.97 -4.14
N THR A 26 -14.33 20.61 -5.02
CA THR A 26 -14.60 20.18 -6.40
C THR A 26 -13.98 21.15 -7.40
N VAL A 27 -14.26 20.94 -8.69
CA VAL A 27 -13.85 21.85 -9.76
C VAL A 27 -14.43 23.24 -9.54
N GLY A 28 -15.74 23.37 -9.34
CA GLY A 28 -16.41 24.66 -9.18
C GLY A 28 -16.16 25.32 -7.82
N SER A 29 -15.99 24.55 -6.74
CA SER A 29 -15.85 25.11 -5.39
C SER A 29 -14.42 25.50 -5.03
N TYR A 30 -13.42 24.85 -5.63
CA TYR A 30 -12.04 24.98 -5.17
C TYR A 30 -11.03 25.32 -6.26
N TRP A 31 -11.16 24.84 -7.50
CA TRP A 31 -10.07 24.96 -8.47
C TRP A 31 -9.91 26.41 -8.99
N PRO A 32 -8.68 26.90 -9.18
CA PRO A 32 -8.45 28.29 -9.59
C PRO A 32 -8.47 28.52 -11.10
N TYR A 33 -8.23 27.51 -11.93
CA TYR A 33 -8.06 27.68 -13.37
C TYR A 33 -8.76 26.58 -14.19
N ALA A 34 -9.46 26.99 -15.24
CA ALA A 34 -10.07 26.07 -16.21
C ALA A 34 -9.01 25.27 -17.00
N SER A 35 -7.83 25.85 -17.22
CA SER A 35 -6.72 25.18 -17.92
C SER A 35 -6.24 23.92 -17.20
N THR A 36 -6.30 23.89 -15.86
CA THR A 36 -5.93 22.70 -15.08
C THR A 36 -6.87 21.52 -15.35
N ILE A 37 -8.16 21.80 -15.60
CA ILE A 37 -9.15 20.77 -15.94
C ILE A 37 -8.76 20.13 -17.28
N PHE A 38 -8.54 20.95 -18.31
CA PHE A 38 -8.14 20.47 -19.63
C PHE A 38 -6.85 19.66 -19.58
N ASP A 39 -5.80 20.20 -18.95
CA ASP A 39 -4.48 19.54 -18.90
C ASP A 39 -4.55 18.19 -18.17
N TYR A 40 -5.25 18.16 -17.03
CA TYR A 40 -5.39 16.94 -16.24
C TYR A 40 -6.20 15.87 -16.98
N ILE A 41 -7.31 16.25 -17.62
CA ILE A 41 -8.11 15.30 -18.41
C ILE A 41 -7.27 14.74 -19.56
N LYS A 42 -6.58 15.62 -20.31
CA LYS A 42 -5.76 15.20 -21.46
C LYS A 42 -4.65 14.23 -21.07
N ARG A 43 -3.98 14.47 -19.94
CA ARG A 43 -2.76 13.75 -19.55
C ARG A 43 -3.03 12.52 -18.69
N ALA A 44 -4.10 12.52 -17.90
CA ALA A 44 -4.31 11.56 -16.83
C ALA A 44 -5.69 10.87 -16.83
N MET A 45 -6.61 11.27 -17.72
CA MET A 45 -7.94 10.64 -17.83
C MET A 45 -8.18 10.02 -19.22
N PRO A 46 -9.08 9.03 -19.30
CA PRO A 46 -9.74 8.31 -18.19
C PRO A 46 -8.76 7.51 -17.31
N PHE A 47 -9.08 7.32 -16.03
CA PHE A 47 -8.22 6.56 -15.12
C PHE A 47 -8.13 5.09 -15.58
N GLY A 48 -6.91 4.64 -15.88
CA GLY A 48 -6.64 3.31 -16.45
C GLY A 48 -6.39 3.33 -17.96
N GLU A 49 -6.81 4.39 -18.65
CA GLU A 49 -6.72 4.55 -20.11
C GLU A 49 -6.34 5.99 -20.49
N ALA A 50 -5.38 6.58 -19.77
CA ALA A 50 -4.99 7.96 -19.95
C ALA A 50 -4.45 8.24 -21.37
N GLN A 51 -4.57 9.49 -21.82
CA GLN A 51 -4.10 9.96 -23.14
C GLN A 51 -4.80 9.35 -24.34
N THR A 52 -6.00 8.77 -24.16
CA THR A 52 -6.82 8.22 -25.24
C THR A 52 -7.72 9.26 -25.92
N LEU A 53 -7.96 10.39 -25.27
CA LEU A 53 -8.86 11.44 -25.76
C LEU A 53 -8.16 12.40 -26.72
N THR A 54 -8.87 12.78 -27.78
CA THR A 54 -8.50 13.85 -28.71
C THR A 54 -8.63 15.23 -28.06
N ASN A 55 -8.07 16.28 -28.68
CA ASN A 55 -8.15 17.63 -28.10
C ASN A 55 -9.59 18.16 -28.07
N ASP A 56 -10.38 17.88 -29.10
CA ASP A 56 -11.76 18.33 -29.21
C ASP A 56 -12.64 17.66 -28.13
N GLU A 57 -12.42 16.37 -27.86
CA GLU A 57 -13.09 15.66 -26.77
C GLU A 57 -12.74 16.25 -25.40
N VAL A 58 -11.47 16.62 -25.18
CA VAL A 58 -11.06 17.24 -23.92
C VAL A 58 -11.65 18.64 -23.76
N TYR A 59 -11.73 19.44 -24.83
CA TYR A 59 -12.43 20.74 -24.79
C TYR A 59 -13.92 20.56 -24.49
N ALA A 60 -14.59 19.61 -25.15
CA ALA A 60 -16.00 19.32 -24.91
C ALA A 60 -16.25 18.86 -23.46
N LEU A 61 -15.42 17.96 -22.92
CA LEU A 61 -15.52 17.50 -21.54
C LEU A 61 -15.24 18.62 -20.53
N THR A 62 -14.28 19.49 -20.83
CA THR A 62 -13.96 20.65 -19.98
C THR A 62 -15.13 21.64 -19.96
N ALA A 63 -15.71 21.97 -21.13
CA ALA A 63 -16.90 22.81 -21.23
C ALA A 63 -18.08 22.22 -20.47
N PHE A 64 -18.32 20.91 -20.61
CA PHE A 64 -19.36 20.19 -19.88
C PHE A 64 -19.18 20.28 -18.36
N LEU A 65 -17.96 20.07 -17.84
CA LEU A 65 -17.68 20.20 -16.42
C LEU A 65 -17.84 21.63 -15.91
N LEU A 66 -17.42 22.62 -16.69
CA LEU A 66 -17.60 24.03 -16.35
C LEU A 66 -19.07 24.42 -16.30
N ASN A 67 -19.88 23.95 -17.26
CA ASN A 67 -21.31 24.19 -17.27
C ASN A 67 -22.02 23.54 -16.08
N MET A 68 -21.68 22.28 -15.75
CA MET A 68 -22.25 21.61 -14.57
C MET A 68 -21.90 22.29 -13.24
N ASN A 69 -20.83 23.09 -13.21
CA ASN A 69 -20.42 23.88 -12.04
C ASN A 69 -20.89 25.35 -12.13
N ASP A 70 -21.84 25.65 -13.01
CA ASP A 70 -22.39 27.00 -13.23
C ASP A 70 -21.33 28.07 -13.56
N VAL A 71 -20.21 27.66 -14.18
CA VAL A 71 -19.12 28.58 -14.59
C VAL A 71 -19.36 29.15 -15.98
N VAL A 72 -19.98 28.38 -16.87
CA VAL A 72 -20.30 28.79 -18.24
C VAL A 72 -21.72 28.36 -18.62
N ASP A 73 -22.34 29.08 -19.56
CA ASP A 73 -23.66 28.73 -20.09
C ASP A 73 -23.63 27.43 -20.92
N SER A 74 -24.80 26.78 -21.03
CA SER A 74 -24.97 25.54 -21.80
C SER A 74 -24.63 25.66 -23.30
N SER A 75 -24.71 26.86 -23.86
CA SER A 75 -24.37 27.18 -25.25
C SER A 75 -22.89 27.53 -25.48
N PHE A 76 -22.09 27.60 -24.42
CA PHE A 76 -20.69 28.00 -24.49
C PHE A 76 -19.82 26.97 -25.23
N VAL A 77 -19.07 27.42 -26.24
CA VAL A 77 -18.12 26.59 -26.99
C VAL A 77 -16.70 26.92 -26.51
N LEU A 78 -16.06 25.94 -25.87
CA LEU A 78 -14.69 26.07 -25.36
C LEU A 78 -13.66 25.72 -26.44
N ASP A 79 -12.62 26.54 -26.55
CA ASP A 79 -11.49 26.32 -27.46
C ASP A 79 -10.16 26.88 -26.90
N ALA A 80 -9.09 26.68 -27.66
CA ALA A 80 -7.74 27.13 -27.31
C ALA A 80 -7.62 28.65 -27.13
N SER A 81 -8.45 29.44 -27.82
CA SER A 81 -8.41 30.90 -27.82
C SER A 81 -9.16 31.52 -26.63
N ASN A 82 -10.04 30.75 -25.98
CA ASN A 82 -10.92 31.26 -24.94
C ASN A 82 -10.75 30.60 -23.55
N ILE A 83 -10.12 29.42 -23.45
CA ILE A 83 -9.95 28.72 -22.16
C ILE A 83 -9.23 29.56 -21.09
N GLY A 84 -8.25 30.37 -21.48
CA GLY A 84 -7.52 31.25 -20.57
C GLY A 84 -8.31 32.48 -20.10
N LYS A 85 -9.49 32.74 -20.67
CA LYS A 85 -10.35 33.88 -20.32
C LYS A 85 -11.40 33.54 -19.26
N ILE A 86 -11.51 32.27 -18.89
CA ILE A 86 -12.51 31.79 -17.92
C ILE A 86 -12.01 32.09 -16.51
N GLU A 87 -12.79 32.87 -15.76
CA GLU A 87 -12.55 33.12 -14.35
C GLU A 87 -13.26 32.05 -13.50
N MET A 88 -12.48 31.21 -12.81
CA MET A 88 -13.05 30.23 -11.88
C MET A 88 -13.47 30.91 -10.56
N PRO A 89 -14.55 30.45 -9.89
CA PRO A 89 -15.06 31.09 -8.67
C PRO A 89 -14.03 31.25 -7.54
N ASN A 90 -13.10 30.31 -7.41
CA ASN A 90 -12.10 30.29 -6.33
C ASN A 90 -10.71 30.82 -6.75
N ALA A 91 -10.57 31.42 -7.94
CA ALA A 91 -9.27 31.83 -8.50
C ALA A 91 -8.47 32.78 -7.58
N LYS A 92 -9.15 33.66 -6.84
CA LYS A 92 -8.51 34.69 -5.99
C LYS A 92 -8.13 34.21 -4.59
N ASN A 93 -8.49 32.98 -4.21
CA ASN A 93 -8.33 32.48 -2.83
C ASN A 93 -7.09 31.59 -2.64
N PHE A 94 -6.20 31.59 -3.63
CA PHE A 94 -4.87 30.97 -3.53
C PHE A 94 -3.83 32.07 -3.36
N PHE A 95 -2.90 31.85 -2.44
CA PHE A 95 -1.81 32.77 -2.13
C PHE A 95 -0.54 31.96 -1.93
N ASP A 96 0.61 32.57 -2.20
CA ASP A 96 1.91 31.97 -1.95
C ASP A 96 2.05 31.63 -0.47
N ASP A 97 2.77 30.55 -0.17
CA ASP A 97 3.00 30.11 1.20
C ASP A 97 3.56 31.28 2.03
N PRO A 98 2.79 31.84 2.97
CA PRO A 98 3.23 33.01 3.70
C PRO A 98 4.23 32.64 4.80
N ARG A 99 4.55 31.35 4.97
CA ARG A 99 5.46 30.90 6.02
C ARG A 99 6.91 31.27 5.67
N PRO A 100 7.68 31.71 6.68
CA PRO A 100 7.37 31.65 8.12
C PRO A 100 6.48 32.78 8.66
N ASP A 101 6.33 33.89 7.94
CA ASP A 101 5.68 35.12 8.45
C ASP A 101 4.19 34.96 8.77
N GLY A 102 3.50 34.08 8.03
CA GLY A 102 2.10 33.72 8.27
C GLY A 102 1.88 32.74 9.43
N GLN A 103 2.93 32.29 10.13
CA GLN A 103 2.78 31.48 11.34
C GLN A 103 2.30 32.35 12.50
N THR A 104 1.06 32.14 12.94
CA THR A 104 0.50 32.78 14.14
C THR A 104 1.28 32.41 15.40
N ALA A 105 1.90 31.23 15.41
CA ALA A 105 2.84 30.82 16.43
C ALA A 105 4.26 31.25 16.04
N LYS A 106 4.69 32.43 16.50
CA LYS A 106 6.13 32.70 16.59
C LYS A 106 6.71 31.62 17.51
N VAL A 107 7.76 30.93 17.07
CA VAL A 107 8.52 30.02 17.94
C VAL A 107 9.21 30.89 19.00
N ALA A 108 8.47 31.23 20.06
CA ALA A 108 9.05 31.75 21.28
C ALA A 108 10.06 30.72 21.80
N ALA A 109 11.01 31.17 22.63
CA ALA A 109 11.95 30.27 23.27
C ALA A 109 11.20 29.07 23.87
N LEU A 110 11.64 27.86 23.52
CA LEU A 110 10.99 26.64 23.99
C LEU A 110 11.01 26.61 25.51
N CYS A 111 9.87 26.30 26.12
CA CYS A 111 9.83 26.10 27.56
C CYS A 111 10.60 24.82 27.93
N MET A 112 11.51 24.93 28.90
CA MET A 112 12.37 23.82 29.35
C MET A 112 11.94 23.22 30.69
N LYS A 113 11.14 23.92 31.49
CA LYS A 113 10.74 23.49 32.83
C LYS A 113 9.33 24.00 33.16
N ASP A 114 8.53 23.14 33.80
CA ASP A 114 7.20 23.47 34.33
C ASP A 114 6.22 24.05 33.27
N CYS A 115 6.28 23.53 32.04
CA CYS A 115 5.63 24.11 30.85
C CYS A 115 4.11 23.97 30.77
N LYS A 116 3.54 23.03 31.52
CA LYS A 116 2.11 22.82 31.58
C LYS A 116 1.73 22.28 32.96
N PRO A 117 0.73 22.87 33.64
CA PRO A 117 0.34 22.43 34.98
C PRO A 117 -0.35 21.06 34.99
N GLU A 118 -1.04 20.70 33.91
CA GLU A 118 -1.78 19.43 33.83
C GLU A 118 -1.78 18.87 32.40
N VAL A 119 -1.63 17.54 32.30
CA VAL A 119 -1.72 16.81 31.03
C VAL A 119 -2.96 15.90 31.03
N LYS A 120 -3.90 16.18 30.12
CA LYS A 120 -5.12 15.38 29.91
C LYS A 120 -5.07 14.67 28.57
N VAL A 121 -5.47 13.40 28.55
CA VAL A 121 -5.64 12.63 27.31
C VAL A 121 -6.98 13.02 26.67
N ILE A 122 -6.93 13.73 25.53
CA ILE A 122 -8.14 14.21 24.82
C ILE A 122 -8.64 13.25 23.73
N GLY A 123 -7.89 12.20 23.42
CA GLY A 123 -8.25 11.23 22.40
C GLY A 123 -7.26 10.07 22.35
N ARG A 124 -7.73 8.93 21.83
CA ARG A 124 -6.91 7.75 21.56
C ARG A 124 -7.21 7.26 20.16
N ALA A 125 -6.20 7.07 19.31
CA ALA A 125 -6.39 6.57 17.94
C ALA A 125 -7.10 5.21 17.90
N LYS A 126 -6.91 4.38 18.94
CA LYS A 126 -7.60 3.10 19.14
C LYS A 126 -9.14 3.22 19.22
N VAL A 127 -9.68 4.42 19.47
CA VAL A 127 -11.13 4.64 19.44
C VAL A 127 -11.68 4.62 18.01
N ILE A 128 -10.89 5.07 17.03
CA ILE A 128 -11.30 5.08 15.61
C ILE A 128 -11.05 3.71 14.97
N ASP A 129 -9.99 3.01 15.39
CA ASP A 129 -9.69 1.61 15.02
C ASP A 129 -9.70 1.29 13.52
N VAL A 130 -9.25 2.23 12.68
CA VAL A 130 -9.13 2.06 11.22
C VAL A 130 -7.71 1.72 10.76
N THR A 131 -6.78 1.50 11.70
CA THR A 131 -5.42 1.07 11.36
C THR A 131 -5.48 -0.41 11.06
N PRO A 132 -5.07 -0.88 9.86
CA PRO A 132 -5.07 -2.31 9.59
C PRO A 132 -4.25 -3.04 10.64
N ASP A 133 -4.88 -3.99 11.32
CA ASP A 133 -4.12 -4.97 12.10
C ASP A 133 -3.15 -5.69 11.18
N LYS A 134 -2.14 -6.35 11.75
CA LYS A 134 -1.19 -7.15 10.96
C LYS A 134 -1.87 -8.23 10.09
N GLY A 135 -3.17 -8.50 10.27
CA GLY A 135 -4.03 -9.31 9.40
C GLY A 135 -5.14 -8.58 8.59
N GLY A 136 -5.34 -7.25 8.74
CA GLY A 136 -6.52 -6.51 8.24
C GLY A 136 -6.61 -6.27 6.72
N VAL A 137 -5.50 -6.44 5.98
CA VAL A 137 -5.53 -6.41 4.50
C VAL A 137 -6.07 -7.73 3.94
N ALA A 138 -5.99 -8.83 4.70
CA ALA A 138 -6.53 -10.13 4.29
C ALA A 138 -8.07 -10.19 4.36
N ALA A 139 -8.67 -9.47 5.32
CA ALA A 139 -10.12 -9.51 5.55
C ALA A 139 -10.93 -8.80 4.45
N LYS A 140 -10.40 -7.73 3.83
CA LYS A 140 -11.14 -6.98 2.81
C LYS A 140 -11.09 -7.62 1.42
N ALA A 141 -10.03 -8.37 1.12
CA ALA A 141 -9.93 -9.15 -0.11
C ALA A 141 -10.86 -10.38 -0.13
N ALA A 142 -11.32 -10.84 1.04
CA ALA A 142 -12.26 -11.96 1.14
C ALA A 142 -13.71 -11.58 0.79
N ALA A 143 -14.09 -10.30 0.95
CA ALA A 143 -15.46 -9.85 0.71
C ALA A 143 -15.80 -9.69 -0.78
N GLU A 144 -14.83 -9.35 -1.64
CA GLU A 144 -15.06 -9.20 -3.10
C GLU A 144 -14.98 -10.54 -3.87
N ALA A 145 -14.44 -11.60 -3.25
CA ALA A 145 -14.37 -12.93 -3.87
C ALA A 145 -15.63 -13.80 -3.64
N ALA A 146 -16.58 -13.35 -2.79
CA ALA A 146 -17.67 -14.20 -2.30
C ALA A 146 -18.93 -14.27 -3.20
N VAL A 147 -18.94 -13.68 -4.41
CA VAL A 147 -20.15 -13.64 -5.28
C VAL A 147 -20.21 -14.80 -6.31
N LYS A 148 -19.25 -15.71 -6.36
CA LYS A 148 -19.35 -16.92 -7.20
C LYS A 148 -18.85 -18.18 -6.49
N ALA A 149 -19.71 -18.82 -5.71
CA ALA A 149 -19.70 -20.27 -5.54
C ALA A 149 -21.00 -20.74 -4.86
N GLU A 150 -21.81 -21.50 -5.59
CA GLU A 150 -22.84 -22.38 -5.01
C GLU A 150 -22.19 -23.60 -4.32
N PRO A 151 -22.91 -24.27 -3.40
CA PRO A 151 -22.29 -25.01 -2.30
C PRO A 151 -22.08 -26.50 -2.61
N THR A 152 -20.99 -27.05 -2.08
CA THR A 152 -20.87 -28.50 -1.85
C THR A 152 -20.27 -28.76 -0.47
N GLN A 153 -20.68 -29.89 0.09
CA GLN A 153 -20.82 -30.22 1.50
C GLN A 153 -19.53 -30.45 2.31
N VAL A 154 -19.75 -30.44 3.62
CA VAL A 154 -18.84 -30.59 4.76
C VAL A 154 -18.19 -31.99 4.83
N ALA A 155 -16.89 -32.04 5.12
CA ALA A 155 -16.27 -33.14 5.86
C ALA A 155 -15.09 -32.63 6.71
N ALA A 156 -14.88 -33.29 7.85
CA ALA A 156 -14.05 -32.88 8.97
C ALA A 156 -12.53 -32.83 8.72
N SER A 157 -11.87 -32.08 9.60
CA SER A 157 -10.47 -31.65 9.62
C SER A 157 -9.40 -32.73 9.43
N ALA A 158 -8.60 -32.55 8.38
CA ALA A 158 -7.16 -32.81 8.38
C ALA A 158 -6.48 -31.50 7.93
N ALA A 159 -5.36 -31.13 8.55
CA ALA A 159 -4.54 -30.01 8.04
C ALA A 159 -4.24 -30.29 6.55
N PRO A 160 -4.47 -29.34 5.64
CA PRO A 160 -4.29 -29.63 4.22
C PRO A 160 -2.82 -29.96 3.97
N ALA A 161 -2.58 -31.18 3.47
CA ALA A 161 -1.26 -31.55 2.97
C ALA A 161 -0.93 -30.62 1.80
N GLY A 162 0.24 -29.98 1.84
CA GLY A 162 0.68 -29.09 0.76
C GLY A 162 0.90 -29.84 -0.56
N ASP A 163 0.58 -29.19 -1.67
CA ASP A 163 0.85 -29.69 -3.03
C ASP A 163 2.25 -29.24 -3.50
N PRO A 164 3.21 -30.17 -3.74
CA PRO A 164 4.55 -29.82 -4.18
C PRO A 164 4.60 -29.17 -5.58
N GLU A 165 3.64 -29.45 -6.47
CA GLU A 165 3.59 -28.81 -7.80
C GLU A 165 3.06 -27.38 -7.71
N ALA A 166 2.08 -27.12 -6.84
CA ALA A 166 1.70 -25.76 -6.48
C ALA A 166 2.84 -25.03 -5.76
N GLY A 167 3.55 -25.71 -4.86
CA GLY A 167 4.69 -25.18 -4.12
C GLY A 167 5.85 -24.76 -5.01
N LYS A 168 6.10 -25.50 -6.09
CA LYS A 168 7.07 -25.12 -7.13
C LYS A 168 6.72 -23.79 -7.79
N LYS A 169 5.43 -23.50 -7.97
CA LYS A 169 4.97 -22.19 -8.48
C LYS A 169 5.19 -21.10 -7.43
N VAL A 170 4.91 -21.37 -6.16
CA VAL A 170 5.19 -20.43 -5.05
C VAL A 170 6.69 -20.12 -4.96
N PHE A 171 7.55 -21.14 -5.11
CA PHE A 171 9.01 -21.01 -5.06
C PHE A 171 9.58 -20.08 -6.14
N ARG A 172 8.85 -19.79 -7.23
CA ARG A 172 9.25 -18.77 -8.22
C ARG A 172 9.48 -17.40 -7.58
N LYS A 173 8.77 -17.08 -6.48
CA LYS A 173 8.99 -15.86 -5.66
C LYS A 173 10.36 -15.85 -4.96
N CYS A 174 10.96 -17.02 -4.76
CA CYS A 174 12.26 -17.23 -4.09
C CYS A 174 13.43 -17.40 -5.08
N ALA A 175 13.15 -17.90 -6.28
CA ALA A 175 14.15 -18.33 -7.27
C ALA A 175 15.07 -17.19 -7.79
N ALA A 176 14.63 -15.93 -7.69
CA ALA A 176 15.46 -14.77 -8.01
C ALA A 176 16.65 -14.64 -7.04
N CYS A 177 16.44 -14.95 -5.77
CA CYS A 177 17.45 -14.81 -4.72
C CYS A 177 18.09 -16.13 -4.31
N HIS A 178 17.43 -17.26 -4.53
CA HIS A 178 17.83 -18.56 -4.00
C HIS A 178 17.86 -19.65 -5.08
N VAL A 179 18.52 -20.75 -4.74
CA VAL A 179 18.47 -22.03 -5.45
C VAL A 179 18.13 -23.12 -4.45
N ILE A 180 17.48 -24.19 -4.91
CA ILE A 180 17.06 -25.29 -4.03
C ILE A 180 17.71 -26.64 -4.38
N ASP A 181 18.32 -26.74 -5.55
CA ASP A 181 18.87 -27.98 -6.12
C ASP A 181 20.40 -28.05 -6.09
N SER A 182 21.08 -26.92 -5.86
CA SER A 182 22.54 -26.81 -5.86
C SER A 182 23.07 -26.08 -4.62
N ALA A 183 24.35 -26.24 -4.32
CA ALA A 183 25.03 -25.56 -3.21
C ALA A 183 25.41 -24.10 -3.53
N ALA A 184 25.11 -23.61 -4.74
CA ALA A 184 25.48 -22.27 -5.17
C ALA A 184 24.74 -21.18 -4.36
N ASN A 185 25.46 -20.16 -3.91
CA ASN A 185 24.86 -18.98 -3.30
C ASN A 185 24.55 -17.95 -4.39
N LYS A 186 23.41 -17.27 -4.29
CA LYS A 186 23.01 -16.13 -5.13
C LYS A 186 22.95 -14.87 -4.25
N MET A 187 21.96 -13.99 -4.46
CA MET A 187 21.67 -12.89 -3.54
C MET A 187 21.32 -13.39 -2.12
N GLY A 188 20.72 -14.58 -2.02
CA GLY A 188 20.52 -15.33 -0.79
C GLY A 188 21.30 -16.64 -0.79
N PRO A 189 21.44 -17.29 0.38
CA PRO A 189 22.13 -18.57 0.51
C PRO A 189 21.38 -19.70 -0.23
N SER A 190 22.08 -20.78 -0.57
CA SER A 190 21.43 -22.00 -1.06
C SER A 190 20.37 -22.51 -0.06
N LEU A 191 19.23 -22.94 -0.58
CA LEU A 191 18.14 -23.57 0.18
C LEU A 191 18.14 -25.10 0.06
N LYS A 192 19.14 -25.69 -0.63
CA LYS A 192 19.31 -27.14 -0.68
C LYS A 192 19.51 -27.69 0.72
N GLY A 193 18.77 -28.74 1.10
CA GLY A 193 18.83 -29.36 2.43
C GLY A 193 18.61 -28.37 3.57
N ILE A 194 17.69 -27.41 3.42
CA ILE A 194 17.45 -26.41 4.47
C ILE A 194 16.74 -26.98 5.70
N LEU A 195 15.90 -28.00 5.54
CA LEU A 195 15.18 -28.62 6.65
C LEU A 195 16.15 -29.24 7.66
N GLY A 196 15.96 -28.94 8.94
CA GLY A 196 16.84 -29.38 10.01
C GLY A 196 18.21 -28.69 10.04
N ARG A 197 18.58 -27.89 9.04
CA ARG A 197 19.85 -27.15 9.02
C ARG A 197 19.84 -26.01 10.03
N THR A 198 21.01 -25.68 10.57
CA THR A 198 21.16 -24.50 11.42
C THR A 198 20.96 -23.22 10.60
N ALA A 199 20.19 -22.27 11.12
CA ALA A 199 19.98 -20.98 10.49
C ALA A 199 21.29 -20.18 10.48
N GLY A 200 21.63 -19.59 9.33
CA GLY A 200 22.86 -18.80 9.22
C GLY A 200 24.16 -19.61 9.01
N SER A 201 24.06 -20.90 8.68
CA SER A 201 25.23 -21.80 8.65
C SER A 201 25.71 -22.22 7.25
N VAL A 202 25.23 -21.60 6.17
CA VAL A 202 25.72 -21.94 4.80
C VAL A 202 27.07 -21.30 4.57
N ASP A 203 28.07 -22.13 4.26
CA ASP A 203 29.43 -21.69 4.00
C ASP A 203 29.51 -20.76 2.79
N GLY A 204 30.43 -19.79 2.87
CA GLY A 204 30.65 -18.81 1.82
C GLY A 204 29.54 -17.76 1.64
N PHE A 205 28.47 -17.77 2.44
CA PHE A 205 27.44 -16.73 2.41
C PHE A 205 27.61 -15.71 3.54
N ARG A 206 27.58 -14.41 3.21
CA ARG A 206 27.71 -13.34 4.20
C ARG A 206 26.37 -13.00 4.86
N TYR A 207 26.09 -13.65 6.00
CA TYR A 207 24.88 -13.40 6.77
C TYR A 207 24.81 -12.01 7.44
N SER A 208 23.58 -11.64 7.81
CA SER A 208 23.31 -10.50 8.70
C SER A 208 23.70 -10.83 10.14
N LYS A 209 23.92 -9.80 10.99
CA LYS A 209 24.19 -9.99 12.43
C LYS A 209 23.11 -10.83 13.13
N ALA A 210 21.86 -10.68 12.72
CA ALA A 210 20.75 -11.47 13.24
C ALA A 210 20.92 -12.96 12.94
N PHE A 211 21.23 -13.32 11.69
CA PHE A 211 21.43 -14.72 11.31
C PHE A 211 22.74 -15.32 11.81
N GLN A 212 23.76 -14.50 12.09
CA GLN A 212 24.93 -14.94 12.85
C GLN A 212 24.54 -15.33 14.28
N ALA A 213 23.78 -14.48 14.98
CA ALA A 213 23.29 -14.79 16.31
C ALA A 213 22.33 -16.00 16.33
N ALA A 214 21.57 -16.23 15.26
CA ALA A 214 20.74 -17.43 15.11
C ALA A 214 21.59 -18.72 15.00
N ASN A 215 22.72 -18.64 14.29
CA ASN A 215 23.68 -19.74 14.17
C ASN A 215 24.31 -20.05 15.52
N ASP A 216 24.76 -19.02 16.25
CA ASP A 216 25.36 -19.17 17.59
C ASP A 216 24.39 -19.80 18.59
N LYS A 217 23.10 -19.49 18.47
CA LYS A 217 22.01 -20.08 19.27
C LYS A 217 21.59 -21.48 18.80
N GLY A 218 22.15 -21.98 17.69
CA GLY A 218 21.82 -23.28 17.13
C GLY A 218 20.39 -23.39 16.60
N LEU A 219 19.75 -22.28 16.19
CA LEU A 219 18.37 -22.29 15.69
C LEU A 219 18.26 -23.21 14.48
N LYS A 220 17.38 -24.20 14.54
CA LYS A 220 17.15 -25.18 13.46
C LYS A 220 15.96 -24.79 12.61
N TRP A 221 16.08 -24.98 11.30
CA TRP A 221 14.97 -24.84 10.36
C TRP A 221 14.04 -26.06 10.42
N THR A 222 13.22 -26.13 11.47
CA THR A 222 12.08 -27.06 11.52
C THR A 222 10.98 -26.60 10.57
N ASP A 223 10.01 -27.48 10.30
CA ASP A 223 8.80 -27.14 9.53
C ASP A 223 8.15 -25.86 10.07
N ASP A 224 7.83 -25.82 11.37
CA ASP A 224 7.19 -24.67 12.00
C ASP A 224 8.04 -23.40 11.93
N ALA A 225 9.35 -23.53 12.10
CA ALA A 225 10.26 -22.39 12.01
C ALA A 225 10.32 -21.83 10.59
N LEU A 226 10.35 -22.68 9.57
CA LEU A 226 10.31 -22.28 8.17
C LEU A 226 8.97 -21.64 7.81
N LYS A 227 7.86 -22.27 8.19
CA LYS A 227 6.50 -21.71 7.98
C LYS A 227 6.38 -20.32 8.59
N ALA A 228 6.77 -20.16 9.85
CA ALA A 228 6.74 -18.87 10.54
C ALA A 228 7.65 -17.83 9.85
N PHE A 229 8.84 -18.24 9.41
CA PHE A 229 9.78 -17.35 8.75
C PHE A 229 9.31 -16.89 7.37
N VAL A 230 8.72 -17.77 6.54
CA VAL A 230 8.25 -17.38 5.20
C VAL A 230 6.99 -16.52 5.25
N VAL A 231 6.22 -16.54 6.33
CA VAL A 231 5.06 -15.66 6.55
C VAL A 231 5.50 -14.25 6.90
N ASP A 232 6.45 -14.08 7.82
CA ASP A 232 7.03 -12.77 8.14
C ASP A 232 8.50 -12.89 8.58
N PRO A 233 9.45 -12.73 7.64
CA PRO A 233 10.87 -12.83 7.96
C PRO A 233 11.36 -11.78 8.95
N LYS A 234 10.69 -10.62 9.04
CA LYS A 234 11.12 -9.51 9.90
C LYS A 234 10.67 -9.76 11.33
N ASP A 235 9.40 -10.12 11.52
CA ASP A 235 8.85 -10.42 12.84
C ASP A 235 9.46 -11.72 13.39
N PHE A 236 9.67 -12.76 12.56
CA PHE A 236 10.37 -13.97 13.00
C PHE A 236 11.76 -13.66 13.59
N VAL A 237 12.54 -12.82 12.92
CA VAL A 237 13.87 -12.42 13.41
C VAL A 237 13.75 -11.62 14.71
N LYS A 238 12.81 -10.67 14.78
CA LYS A 238 12.58 -9.87 15.97
C LYS A 238 12.25 -10.75 17.19
N ASP A 239 11.37 -11.74 17.00
CA ASP A 239 10.81 -12.54 18.08
C ASP A 239 11.70 -13.73 18.47
N ARG A 240 12.29 -14.44 17.51
CA ARG A 240 13.09 -15.66 17.77
C ARG A 240 14.57 -15.38 17.97
N ILE A 241 15.10 -14.31 17.39
CA ILE A 241 16.54 -14.00 17.44
C ILE A 241 16.80 -12.81 18.37
N GLY A 242 15.97 -11.76 18.27
CA GLY A 242 16.01 -10.56 19.12
C GLY A 242 16.10 -9.28 18.30
N ALA A 243 15.26 -8.29 18.63
CA ALA A 243 15.20 -6.99 17.94
C ALA A 243 16.53 -6.22 17.95
N ASP A 244 17.36 -6.43 18.97
CA ASP A 244 18.68 -5.81 19.14
C ASP A 244 19.76 -6.42 18.25
N LYS A 245 19.54 -7.63 17.71
CA LYS A 245 20.52 -8.35 16.87
C LYS A 245 20.48 -7.92 15.40
N GLY A 246 19.66 -6.93 15.06
CA GLY A 246 19.55 -6.35 13.73
C GLY A 246 18.46 -7.01 12.88
N ARG A 247 18.46 -6.70 11.58
CA ARG A 247 17.41 -7.12 10.64
C ARG A 247 17.90 -8.20 9.68
N THR A 248 16.99 -9.04 9.22
CA THR A 248 17.25 -9.89 8.05
C THR A 248 17.59 -9.03 6.82
N ARG A 249 18.49 -9.53 5.98
CA ARG A 249 18.79 -8.94 4.66
C ARG A 249 17.82 -9.42 3.57
N MET A 250 16.97 -10.40 3.87
CA MET A 250 15.94 -10.86 2.95
C MET A 250 14.84 -9.80 2.85
N ALA A 251 14.79 -9.08 1.74
CA ALA A 251 13.76 -8.10 1.43
C ALA A 251 12.50 -8.79 0.87
N PHE A 252 11.88 -9.67 1.66
CA PHE A 252 10.69 -10.42 1.28
C PHE A 252 9.48 -9.98 2.15
N PRO A 253 8.32 -9.66 1.53
CA PRO A 253 7.14 -9.19 2.26
C PRO A 253 6.34 -10.29 2.97
N GLY A 254 6.72 -11.57 2.77
CA GLY A 254 6.06 -12.72 3.36
C GLY A 254 5.01 -13.38 2.46
N LEU A 255 4.73 -14.67 2.71
CA LEU A 255 3.61 -15.40 2.13
C LEU A 255 2.37 -15.19 3.00
N ARG A 256 1.26 -14.79 2.36
CA ARG A 256 0.01 -14.41 3.05
C ARG A 256 -1.06 -15.49 3.04
N LYS A 257 -1.02 -16.38 2.05
CA LYS A 257 -1.93 -17.52 1.95
C LYS A 257 -1.32 -18.67 2.72
N GLU A 258 -2.07 -19.22 3.66
CA GLU A 258 -1.63 -20.38 4.44
C GLU A 258 -1.35 -21.59 3.54
N GLN A 259 -2.21 -21.82 2.54
CA GLN A 259 -1.98 -22.87 1.56
C GLN A 259 -0.68 -22.67 0.76
N ASP A 260 -0.32 -21.43 0.38
CA ASP A 260 0.97 -21.17 -0.30
C ASP A 260 2.16 -21.58 0.59
N VAL A 261 2.03 -21.47 1.91
CA VAL A 261 3.08 -21.84 2.87
C VAL A 261 3.20 -23.35 2.99
N GLU A 262 2.07 -24.06 3.09
CA GLU A 262 2.02 -25.52 3.11
C GLU A 262 2.55 -26.11 1.79
N ASP A 263 2.10 -25.59 0.65
CA ASP A 263 2.54 -26.00 -0.67
C ASP A 263 4.04 -25.76 -0.85
N LEU A 264 4.54 -24.57 -0.47
CA LEU A 264 5.97 -24.26 -0.52
C LEU A 264 6.78 -25.24 0.34
N LEU A 265 6.33 -25.54 1.56
CA LEU A 265 7.04 -26.49 2.42
C LEU A 265 7.03 -27.90 1.81
N ALA A 266 5.90 -28.35 1.24
CA ALA A 266 5.81 -29.63 0.55
C ALA A 266 6.79 -29.71 -0.64
N PHE A 267 6.87 -28.64 -1.45
CA PHE A 267 7.86 -28.55 -2.52
C PHE A 267 9.30 -28.55 -2.00
N MET A 268 9.59 -27.80 -0.94
CA MET A 268 10.95 -27.74 -0.38
C MET A 268 11.39 -29.08 0.22
N LYS A 269 10.47 -29.86 0.79
CA LYS A 269 10.71 -31.24 1.22
C LYS A 269 11.01 -32.16 0.04
N ALA A 270 10.21 -32.07 -1.02
CA ALA A 270 10.38 -32.90 -2.21
C ALA A 270 11.65 -32.55 -3.02
N ALA A 271 11.99 -31.27 -3.13
CA ALA A 271 13.12 -30.77 -3.90
C ALA A 271 14.45 -30.73 -3.13
N GLY A 272 14.38 -30.66 -1.79
CA GLY A 272 15.54 -30.51 -0.92
C GLY A 272 16.37 -31.78 -0.75
N GLY A 273 15.77 -32.95 -0.97
CA GLY A 273 16.36 -34.26 -0.64
C GLY A 273 16.55 -34.44 0.86
N GLU A 274 16.40 -35.69 1.33
CA GLU A 274 16.83 -36.09 2.70
C GLU A 274 18.32 -35.84 2.93
#